data_AF-A0A3S1V8J9-F1
#
_entry.id   AF-A0A3S1V8J9-F1
#
_cell.length_a   1.000
_cell.length_b   1.000
_cell.length_c   1.000
_cell.angle_alpha   90.00
_cell.angle_beta   90.00
_cell.angle_gamma   90.00
#
_symmetry.space_group_name_H-M   'P 1'
#
loop_
_entity.id
_entity.type
_entity.pdbx_description
1 polymer ?
#
loop_
_entity_poly.entity_id
_entity_poly.type
_entity_poly.pdbx_seq_one_letter_code
_entity_poly.pdbx_strand_id
1 'polypeptide(L)'
;MSKDPVHVIGGGLAGSEAAWQIAEAGVPVVLHEMRPVRGTDAHKTDGLAELVCSNSFRSDDAETNAVGLLHAEMRLAGSLIMSAGDAHQVPAGGALAVDRDAFSDAVTAKINAHPLITIVREELPGLPPAEWDQTIVATGPLTAPSLAQSIAEATGADALAFFDAIAPIVHFDTIDMN
;
A
#
# COMPACT_ATOMS: atom_id res chain seq x y z
N MET A 1 1.56 2.80 -29.77
CA MET A 1 0.47 1.87 -29.40
C MET A 1 0.04 2.25 -28.00
N SER A 2 -1.26 2.39 -27.73
CA SER A 2 -1.74 2.50 -26.35
C SER A 2 -1.44 1.17 -25.68
N LYS A 3 -0.75 1.19 -24.53
CA LYS A 3 -0.57 -0.03 -23.72
C LYS A 3 -1.92 -0.32 -23.04
N ASP A 4 -2.27 -1.60 -22.91
CA ASP A 4 -3.39 -1.99 -22.06
C ASP A 4 -3.08 -1.59 -20.61
N PRO A 5 -4.09 -1.13 -19.84
CA PRO A 5 -3.84 -0.67 -18.49
C PRO A 5 -3.47 -1.83 -17.57
N VAL A 6 -2.60 -1.56 -16.60
CA VAL A 6 -2.40 -2.45 -15.45
C VAL A 6 -3.46 -2.16 -14.41
N HIS A 7 -4.06 -3.19 -13.85
CA HIS A 7 -5.07 -3.05 -12.82
C HIS A 7 -4.41 -3.14 -11.44
N VAL A 8 -4.76 -2.23 -10.53
CA VAL A 8 -4.30 -2.27 -9.13
C VAL A 8 -5.51 -2.30 -8.23
N ILE A 9 -5.62 -3.29 -7.36
CA ILE A 9 -6.78 -3.51 -6.50
C ILE A 9 -6.42 -3.12 -5.06
N GLY A 10 -7.09 -2.09 -4.54
CA GLY A 10 -6.89 -1.53 -3.21
C GLY A 10 -6.07 -0.24 -3.26
N GLY A 11 -6.64 0.86 -2.78
CA GLY A 11 -6.02 2.19 -2.73
C GLY A 11 -5.26 2.49 -1.44
N GLY A 12 -4.72 1.47 -0.77
CA GLY A 12 -3.88 1.64 0.42
C GLY A 12 -2.48 2.18 0.09
N LEU A 13 -1.55 2.12 1.04
CA LEU A 13 -0.15 2.54 0.83
C LEU A 13 0.49 1.83 -0.37
N ALA A 14 0.41 0.49 -0.40
CA ALA A 14 1.02 -0.32 -1.45
C ALA A 14 0.37 -0.10 -2.83
N GLY A 15 -0.96 -0.04 -2.90
CA GLY A 15 -1.65 0.14 -4.18
C GLY A 15 -1.51 1.56 -4.75
N SER A 16 -1.47 2.58 -3.90
CA SER A 16 -1.19 3.96 -4.32
C SER A 16 0.23 4.09 -4.88
N GLU A 17 1.22 3.51 -4.20
CA GLU A 17 2.61 3.50 -4.68
C GLU A 17 2.75 2.68 -5.97
N ALA A 18 2.14 1.50 -6.06
CA ALA A 18 2.18 0.68 -7.27
C ALA A 18 1.56 1.41 -8.47
N ALA A 19 0.39 2.01 -8.30
CA ALA A 19 -0.27 2.79 -9.35
C ALA A 19 0.61 3.96 -9.80
N TRP A 20 1.24 4.66 -8.86
CA TRP A 20 2.17 5.74 -9.17
C TRP A 20 3.37 5.26 -9.99
N GLN A 21 4.08 4.22 -9.52
CA GLN A 21 5.29 3.71 -10.17
C GLN A 21 5.00 3.18 -11.58
N ILE A 22 3.87 2.49 -11.78
CA ILE A 22 3.46 2.00 -13.12
C ILE A 22 3.18 3.19 -14.05
N ALA A 23 2.50 4.22 -13.54
CA ALA A 23 2.14 5.38 -14.33
C ALA A 23 3.35 6.27 -14.68
N GLU A 24 4.30 6.44 -13.76
CA GLU A 24 5.58 7.12 -14.01
C GLU A 24 6.44 6.37 -15.04
N ALA A 25 6.27 5.05 -15.17
CA ALA A 25 6.87 4.25 -16.26
C ALA A 25 6.12 4.37 -17.60
N GLY A 26 5.14 5.27 -17.70
CA GLY A 26 4.37 5.53 -18.93
C GLY A 26 3.42 4.39 -19.30
N VAL A 27 2.87 3.68 -18.31
CA VAL A 27 1.88 2.62 -18.49
C VAL A 27 0.56 3.07 -17.86
N PRO A 28 -0.59 3.00 -18.57
CA PRO A 28 -1.88 3.34 -17.99
C PRO A 28 -2.23 2.43 -16.81
N VAL A 29 -2.94 2.96 -15.82
CA VAL A 29 -3.35 2.24 -14.61
C VAL A 29 -4.83 2.46 -14.34
N VAL A 30 -5.52 1.39 -13.96
CA VAL A 30 -6.82 1.46 -13.32
C VAL A 30 -6.66 1.07 -11.84
N LEU A 31 -6.80 2.05 -10.95
CA LEU A 31 -6.76 1.86 -9.51
C LEU A 31 -8.17 1.65 -8.96
N HIS A 32 -8.46 0.44 -8.52
CA HIS A 32 -9.72 0.05 -7.91
C HIS A 32 -9.68 0.29 -6.41
N GLU A 33 -10.62 1.07 -5.88
CA GLU A 33 -10.76 1.31 -4.45
C GLU A 33 -12.21 1.15 -4.04
N MET A 34 -12.47 0.20 -3.14
CA MET A 34 -13.83 -0.10 -2.69
C MET A 34 -14.44 1.02 -1.85
N ARG A 35 -13.63 1.83 -1.16
CA ARG A 35 -14.12 2.98 -0.40
C ARG A 35 -14.46 4.14 -1.33
N PRO A 36 -15.58 4.85 -1.13
CA PRO A 36 -16.52 4.73 -0.01
C PRO A 36 -17.67 3.74 -0.25
N VAL A 37 -17.76 3.09 -1.41
CA VAL A 37 -18.84 2.14 -1.75
C VAL A 37 -18.96 1.04 -0.70
N ARG A 38 -17.83 0.51 -0.23
CA ARG A 38 -17.71 -0.36 0.93
C ARG A 38 -16.60 0.14 1.85
N GLY A 39 -16.98 0.52 3.07
CA GLY A 39 -16.04 0.87 4.13
C GLY A 39 -15.38 -0.36 4.76
N THR A 40 -14.47 -0.11 5.71
CA THR A 40 -13.97 -1.12 6.65
C THR A 40 -14.11 -0.60 8.07
N ASP A 41 -13.92 -1.46 9.06
CA ASP A 41 -14.00 -1.07 10.48
C ASP A 41 -12.88 -0.10 10.92
N ALA A 42 -11.82 0.04 10.12
CA ALA A 42 -10.64 0.83 10.47
C ALA A 42 -10.55 2.16 9.70
N HIS A 43 -11.00 2.19 8.45
CA HIS A 43 -10.95 3.40 7.62
C HIS A 43 -12.12 4.34 7.93
N LYS A 44 -11.85 5.64 7.91
CA LYS A 44 -12.81 6.71 8.21
C LYS A 44 -13.13 7.57 7.00
N THR A 45 -12.33 7.49 5.95
CA THR A 45 -12.43 8.34 4.77
C THR A 45 -12.49 7.51 3.47
N ASP A 46 -12.71 8.19 2.35
CA ASP A 46 -12.53 7.66 1.00
C ASP A 46 -11.13 7.96 0.42
N GLY A 47 -10.24 8.51 1.24
CA GLY A 47 -8.86 8.85 0.89
C GLY A 47 -8.01 7.62 0.58
N LEU A 48 -7.12 7.78 -0.40
CA LEU A 48 -6.08 6.83 -0.70
C LEU A 48 -4.94 6.93 0.32
N ALA A 49 -4.26 5.81 0.58
CA ALA A 49 -3.16 5.70 1.54
C ALA A 49 -3.51 6.15 2.98
N GLU A 50 -4.78 6.09 3.38
CA GLU A 50 -5.22 6.44 4.73
C GLU A 50 -4.47 5.63 5.82
N LEU A 51 -3.98 6.32 6.85
CA LEU A 51 -3.29 5.71 7.99
C LEU A 51 -4.25 5.41 9.14
N VAL A 52 -4.65 4.15 9.28
CA VAL A 52 -5.68 3.73 10.26
C VAL A 52 -5.15 3.37 11.66
N CYS A 53 -3.83 3.30 11.84
CA CYS A 53 -3.20 2.96 13.11
C CYS A 53 -2.23 4.07 13.55
N SER A 54 -0.93 3.81 13.60
CA SER A 54 0.10 4.82 13.86
C SER A 54 0.18 5.84 12.71
N ASN A 55 0.53 7.09 13.03
CA ASN A 55 0.91 8.09 12.03
C ASN A 55 2.43 8.13 11.78
N SER A 56 3.18 7.16 12.32
CA SER A 56 4.61 7.06 12.14
C SER A 56 4.96 5.92 11.19
N PHE A 57 5.84 6.20 10.23
CA PHE A 57 6.54 5.24 9.39
C PHE A 57 7.81 4.69 10.07
N ARG A 58 7.94 4.88 11.39
CA ARG A 58 9.09 4.48 12.22
C ARG A 58 10.33 5.33 11.91
N SER A 59 11.49 4.85 12.33
CA SER A 59 12.77 5.58 12.22
C SER A 59 13.07 5.95 10.78
N ASP A 60 13.53 7.19 10.59
CA ASP A 60 14.02 7.69 9.29
C ASP A 60 15.55 7.76 9.23
N ASP A 61 16.23 7.10 10.17
CA ASP A 61 17.70 7.01 10.20
C ASP A 61 18.17 5.92 9.23
N ALA A 62 18.72 6.35 8.09
CA ALA A 62 19.23 5.46 7.06
C ALA A 62 20.57 4.79 7.40
N GLU A 63 21.31 5.28 8.40
CA GLU A 63 22.62 4.75 8.76
C GLU A 63 22.52 3.58 9.75
N THR A 64 21.58 3.63 10.68
CA THR A 64 21.50 2.66 11.78
C THR A 64 20.17 1.90 11.87
N ASN A 65 19.18 2.24 11.03
CA ASN A 65 17.87 1.58 11.04
C ASN A 65 17.49 0.99 9.68
N ALA A 66 17.09 -0.28 9.65
CA ALA A 66 16.65 -0.93 8.41
C ALA A 66 15.43 -0.26 7.76
N VAL A 67 14.52 0.31 8.55
CA VAL A 67 13.35 1.03 8.02
C VAL A 67 13.77 2.37 7.42
N GLY A 68 14.68 3.09 8.08
CA GLY A 68 15.22 4.34 7.54
C GLY A 68 16.02 4.12 6.25
N LEU A 69 16.75 3.01 6.15
CA LEU A 69 17.43 2.62 4.90
C LEU A 69 16.40 2.39 3.77
N LEU A 70 15.33 1.64 4.05
CA LEU A 70 14.26 1.42 3.08
C LEU A 70 13.61 2.74 2.63
N HIS A 71 13.39 3.69 3.55
CA HIS A 71 12.89 5.01 3.19
C HIS A 71 13.84 5.75 2.25
N ALA A 72 15.16 5.68 2.47
CA ALA A 72 16.14 6.29 1.58
C ALA A 72 16.12 5.65 0.18
N GLU A 73 16.02 4.32 0.10
CA GLU A 73 15.87 3.59 -1.18
C GLU A 73 14.57 3.99 -1.91
N MET A 74 13.45 4.07 -1.19
CA MET A 74 12.18 4.51 -1.74
C MET A 74 12.24 5.96 -2.25
N ARG A 75 12.95 6.86 -1.56
CA ARG A 75 13.19 8.23 -2.06
C ARG A 75 13.99 8.23 -3.35
N LEU A 76 15.04 7.41 -3.44
CA LEU A 76 15.82 7.25 -4.69
C LEU A 76 14.98 6.68 -5.83
N ALA A 77 14.01 5.83 -5.52
CA ALA A 77 13.05 5.29 -6.48
C ALA A 77 11.89 6.25 -6.83
N GLY A 78 11.91 7.50 -6.34
CA GLY A 78 10.86 8.48 -6.65
C GLY A 78 9.51 8.16 -6.00
N SER A 79 9.52 7.60 -4.79
CA SER A 79 8.29 7.16 -4.11
C SER A 79 7.28 8.29 -3.87
N LEU A 80 6.03 8.02 -4.24
CA LEU A 80 4.90 8.89 -3.92
C LEU A 80 4.68 9.00 -2.41
N ILE A 81 4.66 7.85 -1.72
CA ILE A 81 4.44 7.77 -0.27
C ILE A 81 5.53 8.53 0.48
N MET A 82 6.80 8.35 0.13
CA MET A 82 7.87 9.09 0.79
C MET A 82 7.79 10.59 0.50
N SER A 83 7.53 10.97 -0.75
CA SER A 83 7.40 12.40 -1.09
C SER A 83 6.24 13.10 -0.37
N ALA A 84 5.11 12.41 -0.19
CA ALA A 84 3.98 12.93 0.57
C ALA A 84 4.26 12.92 2.07
N GLY A 85 4.95 11.89 2.58
CA GLY A 85 5.35 11.81 3.98
C GLY A 85 6.30 12.95 4.37
N ASP A 86 7.30 13.22 3.55
CA ASP A 86 8.25 14.32 3.76
C ASP A 86 7.56 15.69 3.77
N ALA A 87 6.59 15.90 2.88
CA ALA A 87 5.85 17.17 2.78
C ALA A 87 4.89 17.43 3.96
N HIS A 88 4.42 16.37 4.62
CA HIS A 88 3.43 16.44 5.70
C HIS A 88 3.99 15.91 7.04
N GLN A 89 5.31 15.98 7.22
CA GLN A 89 5.98 15.52 8.42
C GLN A 89 5.62 16.36 9.65
N VAL A 90 5.46 15.69 10.80
CA VAL A 90 5.30 16.30 12.13
C VAL A 90 6.45 15.86 13.06
N PRO A 91 6.78 16.63 14.12
CA PRO A 91 7.88 16.28 15.02
C PRO A 91 7.68 14.92 15.71
N ALA A 92 8.66 14.00 15.60
CA ALA A 92 8.55 12.64 16.14
C ALA A 92 9.88 11.97 16.57
N GLY A 93 10.85 12.74 17.08
CA GLY A 93 12.00 12.18 17.81
C GLY A 93 12.83 11.15 17.03
N GLY A 94 13.18 11.45 15.77
CA GLY A 94 13.97 10.58 14.89
C GLY A 94 13.15 9.60 14.04
N ALA A 95 11.84 9.51 14.28
CA ALA A 95 10.91 8.85 13.38
C ALA A 95 10.38 9.81 12.30
N LEU A 96 10.03 9.26 11.14
CA LEU A 96 9.15 9.92 10.19
C LEU A 96 7.72 9.71 10.69
N ALA A 97 7.07 10.78 11.14
CA ALA A 97 5.64 10.79 11.42
C ALA A 97 4.98 11.90 10.63
N VAL A 98 3.72 11.70 10.29
CA VAL A 98 2.98 12.59 9.39
C VAL A 98 1.68 13.07 10.02
N ASP A 99 1.16 14.19 9.54
CA ASP A 99 -0.26 14.50 9.66
C ASP A 99 -1.05 13.53 8.77
N ARG A 100 -1.91 12.70 9.37
CA ARG A 100 -2.58 11.58 8.67
C ARG A 100 -3.47 12.07 7.53
N ASP A 101 -4.25 13.11 7.80
CA ASP A 101 -5.27 13.59 6.88
C ASP A 101 -4.59 14.34 5.74
N ALA A 102 -3.65 15.25 6.07
CA ALA A 102 -2.89 15.98 5.06
C ALA A 102 -2.05 15.05 4.16
N PHE A 103 -1.46 13.99 4.73
CA PHE A 103 -0.75 12.96 3.98
C PHE A 103 -1.66 12.22 2.99
N SER A 104 -2.79 11.69 3.48
CA SER A 104 -3.77 10.95 2.67
C SER A 104 -4.34 11.83 1.55
N ASP A 105 -4.66 13.10 1.86
CA ASP A 105 -5.16 14.07 0.89
C ASP A 105 -4.13 14.37 -0.20
N ALA A 106 -2.86 14.50 0.16
CA ALA A 106 -1.79 14.76 -0.80
C ALA A 106 -1.54 13.58 -1.75
N VAL A 107 -1.55 12.35 -1.23
CA VAL A 107 -1.47 11.13 -2.06
C VAL A 107 -2.67 11.08 -3.01
N THR A 108 -3.87 11.27 -2.47
CA THR A 108 -5.12 11.25 -3.24
C THR A 108 -5.12 12.30 -4.35
N ALA A 109 -4.69 13.53 -4.05
CA ALA A 109 -4.62 14.62 -5.02
C ALA A 109 -3.63 14.32 -6.15
N LYS A 110 -2.43 13.81 -5.83
CA LYS A 110 -1.42 13.44 -6.82
C LYS A 110 -1.89 12.31 -7.74
N ILE A 111 -2.51 11.27 -7.19
CA ILE A 111 -3.06 10.16 -7.99
C ILE A 111 -4.18 10.65 -8.91
N ASN A 112 -5.13 11.44 -8.40
CA ASN A 112 -6.23 11.99 -9.22
C ASN A 112 -5.75 12.90 -10.35
N ALA A 113 -4.66 13.63 -10.13
CA ALA A 113 -4.10 14.54 -11.12
C ALA A 113 -3.25 13.82 -12.19
N HIS A 114 -2.88 12.55 -11.98
CA HIS A 114 -1.99 11.85 -12.88
C HIS A 114 -2.73 11.40 -14.16
N PRO A 115 -2.30 11.81 -15.37
CA PRO A 115 -3.06 11.61 -16.61
C PRO A 115 -3.18 10.15 -17.05
N LEU A 116 -2.33 9.27 -16.50
CA LEU A 116 -2.34 7.83 -16.79
C LEU A 116 -3.01 6.98 -15.71
N ILE A 117 -3.53 7.58 -14.62
CA ILE A 117 -4.21 6.82 -13.57
C ILE A 117 -5.69 7.14 -13.62
N THR A 118 -6.51 6.09 -13.73
CA THR A 118 -7.97 6.18 -13.56
C THR A 118 -8.34 5.52 -12.26
N ILE A 119 -9.05 6.24 -11.38
CA ILE A 119 -9.61 5.65 -10.16
C ILE A 119 -11.01 5.13 -10.47
N VAL A 120 -11.26 3.87 -10.11
CA VAL A 120 -12.60 3.26 -10.14
C VAL A 120 -13.01 2.95 -8.71
N ARG A 121 -14.15 3.52 -8.30
CA ARG A 121 -14.69 3.35 -6.94
C ARG A 121 -15.65 2.15 -6.93
N GLU A 122 -15.10 0.97 -6.69
CA GLU A 122 -15.86 -0.29 -6.68
C GLU A 122 -15.21 -1.37 -5.80
N GLU A 123 -16.03 -2.28 -5.27
CA GLU A 123 -15.55 -3.52 -4.68
C GLU A 123 -15.41 -4.57 -5.78
N LEU A 124 -14.24 -5.22 -5.85
CA LEU A 124 -14.07 -6.41 -6.68
C LEU A 124 -14.56 -7.64 -5.90
N PRO A 125 -15.59 -8.35 -6.41
CA PRO A 125 -16.23 -9.44 -5.67
C PRO A 125 -15.46 -10.77 -5.75
N GLY A 126 -14.27 -10.80 -6.36
CA GLY A 126 -13.50 -12.01 -6.58
C GLY A 126 -12.17 -11.71 -7.26
N LEU A 127 -11.48 -12.76 -7.71
CA LEU A 127 -10.21 -12.62 -8.42
C LEU A 127 -10.32 -11.72 -9.65
N PRO A 128 -9.20 -11.09 -10.08
CA PRO A 128 -9.16 -10.28 -11.28
C PRO A 128 -9.81 -11.01 -12.47
N PRO A 129 -10.71 -10.35 -13.23
CA PRO A 129 -11.28 -10.91 -14.44
C PRO A 129 -10.21 -11.40 -15.42
N ALA A 130 -10.46 -12.52 -16.09
CA ALA A 130 -9.48 -13.17 -16.96
C ALA A 130 -9.16 -12.33 -18.22
N GLU A 131 -10.01 -11.37 -18.57
CA GLU A 131 -9.78 -10.40 -19.62
C GLU A 131 -8.78 -9.29 -19.26
N TRP A 132 -8.43 -9.13 -17.97
CA TRP A 132 -7.37 -8.22 -17.55
C TRP A 132 -6.03 -8.90 -17.74
N ASP A 133 -5.10 -8.23 -18.43
CA ASP A 133 -3.77 -8.80 -18.70
C ASP A 133 -2.90 -8.85 -17.42
N GLN A 134 -2.65 -7.69 -16.81
CA GLN A 134 -1.80 -7.57 -15.63
C GLN A 134 -2.56 -6.95 -14.46
N THR A 135 -2.48 -7.59 -13.29
CA THR A 135 -3.14 -7.10 -12.07
C THR A 135 -2.23 -7.22 -10.85
N ILE A 136 -2.22 -6.19 -10.01
CA ILE A 136 -1.65 -6.18 -8.66
C ILE A 136 -2.79 -6.21 -7.65
N VAL A 137 -2.76 -7.17 -6.72
CA VAL A 137 -3.67 -7.22 -5.56
C VAL A 137 -2.97 -6.59 -4.35
N ALA A 138 -3.45 -5.43 -3.89
CA ALA A 138 -2.88 -4.62 -2.82
C ALA A 138 -3.94 -4.20 -1.78
N THR A 139 -4.85 -5.10 -1.43
CA THR A 139 -6.05 -4.85 -0.60
C THR A 139 -5.79 -4.78 0.91
N GLY A 140 -4.53 -4.93 1.33
CA GLY A 140 -4.12 -4.78 2.73
C GLY A 140 -4.72 -5.83 3.69
N PRO A 141 -4.59 -5.60 5.01
CA PRO A 141 -4.99 -6.59 6.01
C PRO A 141 -6.51 -6.77 6.13
N LEU A 142 -7.31 -5.82 5.61
CA LEU A 142 -8.78 -5.84 5.67
C LEU A 142 -9.37 -6.12 4.27
N THR A 143 -8.81 -7.11 3.58
CA THR A 143 -9.31 -7.56 2.27
C THR A 143 -10.79 -7.96 2.35
N ALA A 144 -11.59 -7.58 1.36
CA ALA A 144 -13.01 -7.92 1.32
C ALA A 144 -13.20 -9.46 1.38
N PRO A 145 -14.13 -9.99 2.19
CA PRO A 145 -14.29 -11.44 2.39
C PRO A 145 -14.47 -12.24 1.11
N SER A 146 -15.16 -11.67 0.13
CA SER A 146 -15.41 -12.23 -1.21
C SER A 146 -14.11 -12.48 -1.97
N LEU A 147 -13.29 -11.44 -2.14
CA LEU A 147 -11.96 -11.55 -2.76
C LEU A 147 -11.03 -12.47 -1.95
N ALA A 148 -11.07 -12.39 -0.62
CA ALA A 148 -10.23 -13.21 0.24
C ALA A 148 -10.53 -14.71 0.06
N GLN A 149 -11.82 -15.06 -0.02
CA GLN A 149 -12.26 -16.42 -0.32
C GLN A 149 -11.80 -16.87 -1.70
N SER A 150 -11.95 -16.04 -2.74
CA SER A 150 -11.50 -16.40 -4.09
C SER A 150 -9.99 -16.60 -4.18
N ILE A 151 -9.20 -15.81 -3.45
CA ILE A 151 -7.74 -16.01 -3.35
C ILE A 151 -7.44 -17.36 -2.69
N ALA A 152 -8.07 -17.67 -1.55
CA ALA A 152 -7.86 -18.93 -0.85
C ALA A 152 -8.21 -20.15 -1.71
N GLU A 153 -9.31 -20.08 -2.46
CA GLU A 153 -9.72 -21.16 -3.38
C GLU A 153 -8.71 -21.38 -4.51
N ALA A 154 -8.13 -20.30 -5.06
CA ALA A 154 -7.16 -20.40 -6.15
C ALA A 154 -5.74 -20.80 -5.70
N THR A 155 -5.31 -20.40 -4.51
CA THR A 155 -3.97 -20.73 -3.99
C THR A 155 -3.92 -22.05 -3.22
N GLY A 156 -5.08 -22.62 -2.90
CA GLY A 156 -5.23 -23.67 -1.90
C GLY A 156 -5.42 -23.06 -0.50
N ALA A 157 -6.45 -23.52 0.21
CA ALA A 157 -6.96 -22.89 1.44
C ALA A 157 -5.93 -22.82 2.58
N ASP A 158 -4.95 -23.73 2.60
CA ASP A 158 -3.91 -23.78 3.64
C ASP A 158 -2.83 -22.69 3.49
N ALA A 159 -2.81 -21.96 2.36
CA ALA A 159 -1.77 -20.97 2.05
C ALA A 159 -2.13 -19.53 2.49
N LEU A 160 -3.34 -19.29 3.00
CA LEU A 160 -3.81 -17.96 3.37
C LEU A 160 -4.17 -17.87 4.85
N ALA A 161 -3.40 -17.08 5.61
CA ALA A 161 -3.66 -16.79 7.00
C ALA A 161 -4.07 -15.32 7.20
N PHE A 162 -5.13 -15.10 7.99
CA PHE A 162 -5.66 -13.76 8.30
C PHE A 162 -5.24 -13.24 9.68
N PHE A 163 -4.47 -14.04 10.41
CA PHE A 163 -3.89 -13.67 11.69
C PHE A 163 -2.42 -14.00 11.66
N ASP A 164 -1.60 -13.09 12.21
CA ASP A 164 -0.21 -13.36 12.47
C ASP A 164 -0.06 -13.87 13.91
N ALA A 165 0.75 -14.91 14.07
CA ALA A 165 1.14 -15.46 15.36
C ALA A 165 2.67 -15.56 15.37
N ILE A 166 3.32 -14.39 15.49
CA ILE A 166 4.78 -14.31 15.42
C ILE A 166 5.39 -14.39 16.83
N ALA A 167 6.35 -15.30 17.00
CA ALA A 167 7.25 -15.28 18.14
C ALA A 167 8.39 -14.28 17.88
N PRO A 168 9.01 -13.69 18.92
CA PRO A 168 10.22 -12.88 18.74
C PRO A 168 11.29 -13.68 18.00
N ILE A 169 11.86 -13.10 16.94
CA ILE A 169 12.98 -13.67 16.19
C ILE A 169 14.26 -12.98 16.67
N VAL A 170 15.27 -13.78 17.00
CA VAL A 170 16.58 -13.29 17.43
C VAL A 170 17.65 -13.65 16.40
N HIS A 171 18.72 -12.85 16.34
CA HIS A 171 19.87 -13.17 15.50
C HIS A 171 20.60 -14.37 16.08
N PHE A 172 20.89 -15.37 15.23
CA PHE A 172 21.58 -16.60 15.63
C PHE A 172 22.88 -16.32 16.37
N ASP A 173 23.68 -15.36 15.90
CA ASP A 173 24.98 -14.99 16.47
C ASP A 173 24.89 -14.36 17.88
N THR A 174 23.68 -14.03 18.34
CA THR A 174 23.44 -13.47 19.69
C THR A 174 23.02 -14.52 20.71
N ILE A 175 22.88 -15.78 20.31
CA ILE A 175 22.43 -16.87 21.18
C ILE A 175 23.66 -17.48 21.89
N ASP A 176 23.65 -17.49 23.22
CA ASP A 176 24.60 -18.31 23.99
C ASP A 176 24.13 -19.77 23.94
N MET A 177 24.95 -20.63 23.34
CA MET A 177 24.66 -22.04 23.11
C MET A 177 25.28 -22.96 24.18
N ASN A 178 25.98 -22.39 25.18
CA ASN A 178 26.62 -23.15 26.26
C ASN A 178 25.66 -23.47 27.42
#